data_AF-A0A401Z4V7-F1
#
_entry.id   AF-A0A401Z4V7-F1
#
_cell.length_a   1.000
_cell.length_b   1.000
_cell.length_c   1.000
_cell.angle_alpha   90.00
_cell.angle_beta   90.00
_cell.angle_gamma   90.00
#
_symmetry.space_group_name_H-M   'P 1'
#
loop_
_entity.id
_entity.type
_entity.pdbx_description
1 polymer ?
#
loop_
_entity_poly.entity_id
_entity_poly.type
_entity_poly.pdbx_seq_one_letter_code
_entity_poly.pdbx_strand_id
1 'polypeptide(L)'
;MGASGMPHERVREIVDVVIDLLAEEQRQPFDEVYEELAARGAELPVDSVKVVEILIRVEERYGVKIDANAEAGRSLRSVWAFAETIHVAVIKKEGLS
;
A
#
# COMPACT_ATOMS: atom_id res chain seq x y z
N MET A 1 27.31 7.87 -9.14
CA MET A 1 26.06 7.90 -8.36
C MET A 1 25.00 7.17 -9.17
N GLY A 2 24.60 5.97 -8.74
CA GLY A 2 23.62 5.15 -9.44
C GLY A 2 22.22 5.70 -9.21
N ALA A 3 21.71 6.47 -10.16
CA ALA A 3 20.28 6.69 -10.30
C ALA A 3 19.65 5.40 -10.84
N SER A 4 19.35 4.48 -9.93
CA SER A 4 18.44 3.37 -10.17
C SER A 4 17.66 3.23 -8.88
N GLY A 5 16.75 4.18 -8.65
CA GLY A 5 15.67 3.97 -7.69
C GLY A 5 14.91 2.76 -8.19
N MET A 6 15.27 1.59 -7.65
CA MET A 6 14.69 0.32 -8.06
C MET A 6 13.19 0.39 -7.76
N PRO A 7 12.31 -0.21 -8.60
CA PRO A 7 10.87 -0.21 -8.34
C PRO A 7 10.51 -0.68 -6.92
N HIS A 8 11.37 -1.50 -6.30
CA HIS A 8 11.21 -1.98 -4.93
C HIS A 8 11.35 -0.91 -3.83
N GLU A 9 12.08 0.19 -4.04
CA GLU A 9 12.27 1.24 -3.01
C GLU A 9 10.99 2.06 -2.84
N ARG A 10 10.40 2.55 -3.94
CA ARG A 10 9.14 3.29 -3.89
C ARG A 10 7.97 2.41 -3.44
N VAL A 11 7.94 1.13 -3.83
CA VAL A 11 6.94 0.19 -3.31
C VAL A 11 7.10 0.03 -1.79
N ARG A 12 8.34 -0.07 -1.29
CA ARG A 12 8.59 -0.15 0.16
C ARG A 12 8.16 1.11 0.91
N GLU A 13 8.42 2.30 0.36
CA GLU A 13 7.91 3.55 0.92
C GLU A 13 6.37 3.55 1.00
N ILE A 14 5.70 3.03 -0.03
CA ILE A 14 4.24 2.90 -0.05
C ILE A 14 3.78 1.87 0.99
N VAL A 15 4.48 0.75 1.16
CA VAL A 15 4.21 -0.25 2.22
C VAL A 15 4.26 0.42 3.59
N ASP A 16 5.31 1.18 3.88
CA ASP A 16 5.46 1.88 5.15
C ASP A 16 4.32 2.90 5.36
N VAL A 17 3.96 3.67 4.32
CA VAL A 17 2.81 4.57 4.36
C VAL A 17 1.50 3.82 4.63
N VAL A 18 1.28 2.65 4.03
CA VAL A 18 0.07 1.86 4.25
C VAL A 18 0.00 1.35 5.69
N ILE A 19 1.11 0.85 6.23
CA ILE A 19 1.18 0.37 7.63
C ILE A 19 0.95 1.53 8.60
N ASP A 20 1.53 2.70 8.33
CA ASP A 20 1.34 3.91 9.13
C ASP A 20 -0.14 4.33 9.16
N LEU A 21 -0.82 4.32 8.02
CA LEU A 21 -2.26 4.61 7.96
C LEU A 21 -3.11 3.55 8.68
N LEU A 22 -2.70 2.27 8.62
CA LEU A 22 -3.34 1.19 9.40
C LEU A 22 -3.12 1.37 10.90
N ALA A 23 -1.94 1.83 11.31
CA ALA A 23 -1.57 2.10 12.70
C ALA A 23 -2.38 3.28 13.25
N GLU A 24 -2.50 4.37 12.49
CA GLU A 24 -3.35 5.51 12.82
C GLU A 24 -4.81 5.09 13.01
N GLU A 25 -5.37 4.28 12.11
CA GLU A 25 -6.76 3.82 12.20
C GLU A 25 -7.01 2.92 13.41
N GLN A 26 -6.09 2.00 13.67
CA GLN A 26 -6.20 1.07 14.80
C GLN A 26 -5.80 1.70 16.14
N ARG A 27 -5.25 2.91 16.12
CA ARG A 27 -4.64 3.57 17.28
C ARG A 27 -3.58 2.69 17.93
N GLN A 28 -2.84 1.96 17.10
CA GLN A 28 -1.73 1.11 17.48
C GLN A 28 -0.42 1.71 16.97
N PRO A 29 0.73 1.43 17.59
CA PRO A 29 2.00 1.85 17.04
C PRO A 29 2.33 1.07 15.77
N PHE A 30 3.09 1.70 14.86
CA PHE A 30 3.54 1.12 13.60
C PHE A 30 4.16 -0.27 13.79
N ASP A 31 5.06 -0.40 14.76
CA ASP A 31 5.79 -1.66 15.01
C ASP A 31 4.84 -2.81 15.40
N GLU A 32 3.80 -2.54 16.19
CA GLU A 32 2.82 -3.58 16.57
C GLU A 32 2.00 -4.03 15.36
N VAL A 33 1.56 -3.09 14.52
CA VAL A 33 0.80 -3.43 13.31
C VAL A 33 1.69 -4.18 12.32
N TYR A 34 2.94 -3.77 12.15
CA TYR A 34 3.89 -4.46 11.30
C TYR A 34 4.13 -5.89 11.77
N GLU A 35 4.41 -6.10 13.06
CA GLU A 35 4.63 -7.42 13.65
C GLU A 35 3.38 -8.31 13.52
N GLU A 36 2.18 -7.77 13.73
CA GLU A 36 0.93 -8.52 13.54
C GLU A 36 0.79 -9.00 12.09
N LEU A 37 1.01 -8.12 11.12
CA LEU A 37 0.92 -8.46 9.71
C LEU A 37 2.04 -9.43 9.30
N ALA A 38 3.27 -9.22 9.78
CA ALA A 38 4.41 -10.08 9.50
C ALA A 38 4.22 -11.50 10.08
N ALA A 39 3.61 -11.60 11.27
CA ALA A 39 3.25 -12.88 11.88
C ALA A 39 2.21 -13.65 11.05
N ARG A 40 1.35 -12.95 10.31
CA ARG A 40 0.34 -13.56 9.43
C ARG A 40 0.90 -13.99 8.07
N GLY A 41 2.03 -13.43 7.63
CA GLY A 41 2.75 -13.87 6.44
C GLY A 41 3.73 -12.84 5.88
N ALA A 42 4.66 -13.32 5.04
CA ALA A 42 5.70 -12.48 4.42
C ALA A 42 5.15 -11.35 3.53
N GLU A 43 3.93 -11.51 3.01
CA GLU A 43 3.25 -10.52 2.18
C GLU A 43 2.47 -9.48 3.00
N LEU A 44 2.49 -9.57 4.34
CA LEU A 44 1.72 -8.70 5.24
C LEU A 44 0.21 -8.72 4.91
N PRO A 45 -0.46 -9.88 5.12
CA PRO A 45 -1.86 -10.02 4.73
C PRO A 45 -2.78 -9.15 5.58
N VAL A 46 -3.66 -8.41 4.90
CA VAL A 46 -4.55 -7.42 5.49
C VAL A 46 -6.01 -7.78 5.31
N ASP A 47 -6.84 -7.37 6.28
CA ASP A 47 -8.27 -7.60 6.25
C ASP A 47 -8.94 -6.68 5.21
N SER A 48 -9.88 -7.24 4.44
CA SER A 48 -10.49 -6.53 3.31
C SER A 48 -11.29 -5.27 3.71
N VAL A 49 -11.76 -5.19 4.97
CA VAL A 49 -12.46 -4.00 5.48
C VAL A 49 -11.47 -2.86 5.71
N LYS A 50 -10.35 -3.14 6.38
CA LYS A 50 -9.30 -2.13 6.67
C LYS A 50 -8.73 -1.56 5.37
N VAL A 51 -8.51 -2.41 4.38
CA VAL A 51 -7.93 -1.98 3.10
C VAL A 51 -8.79 -0.99 2.34
N VAL A 52 -10.12 -1.10 2.39
CA VAL A 52 -11.01 -0.12 1.73
C VAL A 52 -10.88 1.26 2.36
N GLU A 53 -10.71 1.34 3.69
CA GLU A 53 -10.51 2.61 4.38
C GLU A 53 -9.15 3.22 4.06
N ILE A 54 -8.09 2.40 4.01
CA ILE A 54 -6.76 2.86 3.62
C ILE A 54 -6.72 3.27 2.15
N LEU A 55 -7.45 2.58 1.27
CA LEU A 55 -7.53 2.90 -0.15
C LEU A 55 -7.91 4.37 -0.38
N ILE A 56 -8.97 4.84 0.29
CA ILE A 56 -9.45 6.22 0.15
C ILE A 56 -8.36 7.20 0.60
N ARG A 57 -7.74 6.96 1.76
CA ARG A 57 -6.67 7.83 2.29
C ARG A 57 -5.44 7.88 1.39
N VAL A 58 -5.08 6.76 0.77
CA VAL A 58 -3.98 6.66 -0.17
C VAL A 58 -4.30 7.37 -1.49
N GLU A 59 -5.50 7.18 -2.04
CA GLU A 59 -5.97 7.89 -3.23
C GLU A 59 -5.91 9.41 -3.02
N GLU A 60 -6.32 9.90 -1.85
CA GLU A 60 -6.20 11.31 -1.46
C GLU A 60 -4.74 11.76 -1.34
N ARG A 61 -3.88 10.96 -0.69
CA ARG A 61 -2.47 11.30 -0.45
C ARG A 61 -1.65 11.39 -1.74
N TYR A 62 -1.85 10.47 -2.69
CA TYR A 62 -1.12 10.43 -3.96
C TYR A 62 -1.89 11.09 -5.13
N GLY A 63 -3.16 11.44 -4.91
CA GLY A 63 -4.06 11.99 -5.91
C GLY A 63 -4.26 11.05 -7.09
N VAL A 64 -4.35 9.75 -6.83
CA VAL A 64 -4.59 8.70 -7.83
C VAL A 64 -5.98 8.09 -7.62
N LYS A 65 -6.51 7.43 -8.65
CA LYS A 65 -7.68 6.57 -8.52
C LYS A 65 -7.28 5.14 -8.83
N ILE A 66 -7.59 4.23 -7.92
CA ILE A 66 -7.30 2.81 -8.02
C ILE A 66 -8.63 2.10 -8.22
N ASP A 67 -8.80 1.54 -9.42
CA ASP A 67 -10.01 0.77 -9.73
C ASP A 67 -10.03 -0.52 -8.90
N ALA A 68 -10.93 -0.58 -7.91
CA ALA A 68 -11.15 -1.74 -7.05
C ALA A 68 -11.81 -2.95 -7.77
N ASN A 69 -11.59 -3.10 -9.09
CA ASN A 69 -12.12 -4.23 -9.86
C ASN A 69 -11.47 -5.56 -9.39
N ALA A 70 -12.01 -6.71 -9.81
CA ALA A 70 -11.64 -8.05 -9.32
C ALA A 70 -10.13 -8.39 -9.31
N GLU A 71 -9.33 -7.71 -10.14
CA GLU A 71 -7.86 -7.81 -10.14
C GLU A 71 -7.23 -7.15 -8.90
N ALA A 72 -7.74 -5.98 -8.49
CA ALA A 72 -7.43 -5.38 -7.19
C ALA A 72 -7.98 -6.22 -6.04
N GLY A 73 -9.13 -6.88 -6.17
CA GLY A 73 -9.71 -7.72 -5.11
C GLY A 73 -8.81 -8.85 -4.59
N ARG A 74 -7.84 -9.32 -5.39
CA ARG A 74 -6.77 -10.24 -4.92
C ARG A 74 -5.58 -9.47 -4.34
N SER A 75 -5.18 -8.37 -4.97
CA SER A 75 -4.08 -7.52 -4.52
C SER A 75 -4.36 -6.78 -3.20
N LEU A 76 -5.63 -6.56 -2.86
CA LEU A 76 -6.09 -5.90 -1.64
C LEU A 76 -6.06 -6.82 -0.41
N ARG A 77 -5.52 -8.04 -0.52
CA ARG A 77 -5.35 -8.96 0.62
C ARG A 77 -3.93 -8.94 1.20
N SER A 78 -3.03 -8.15 0.64
CA SER A 78 -1.63 -8.04 1.03
C SER A 78 -1.21 -6.58 0.94
N VAL A 79 -0.49 -6.08 1.95
CA VAL A 79 0.06 -4.71 1.91
C VAL A 79 1.02 -4.56 0.73
N TRP A 80 1.79 -5.59 0.41
CA TRP A 80 2.73 -5.57 -0.72
C TRP A 80 2.01 -5.43 -2.06
N ALA A 81 1.04 -6.30 -2.34
CA ALA A 81 0.30 -6.25 -3.60
C ALA A 81 -0.54 -4.96 -3.72
N PHE A 82 -1.01 -4.43 -2.59
CA PHE A 82 -1.65 -3.13 -2.55
C PHE A 82 -0.67 -2.00 -2.89
N ALA A 83 0.51 -1.99 -2.28
CA ALA A 83 1.58 -1.02 -2.55
C ALA A 83 2.04 -1.03 -4.01
N GLU A 84 2.17 -2.20 -4.62
CA GLU A 84 2.49 -2.34 -6.04
C GLU A 84 1.40 -1.72 -6.93
N THR A 85 0.13 -1.94 -6.59
CA THR A 85 -1.01 -1.36 -7.32
C THR A 85 -0.98 0.17 -7.28
N ILE A 86 -0.70 0.74 -6.10
CA ILE A 86 -0.55 2.18 -5.91
C ILE A 86 0.63 2.70 -6.73
N HIS A 87 1.77 2.02 -6.68
CA HIS A 87 2.97 2.40 -7.42
C HIS A 87 2.72 2.47 -8.93
N VAL A 88 2.03 1.47 -9.49
CA VAL A 88 1.63 1.45 -10.91
C VAL A 88 0.69 2.61 -11.23
N ALA A 89 -0.28 2.92 -10.36
CA ALA A 89 -1.19 4.04 -10.56
C ALA A 89 -0.46 5.40 -10.52
N VAL A 90 0.51 5.57 -9.60
CA VAL A 90 1.35 6.77 -9.50
C VAL A 90 2.20 6.94 -10.77
N ILE A 91 2.90 5.89 -11.22
CA ILE A 91 3.69 5.94 -12.46
C ILE A 91 2.82 6.30 -13.66
N LYS A 92 1.65 5.69 -13.78
CA LYS A 92 0.72 5.96 -14.88
C LYS A 92 0.29 7.42 -14.89
N LYS A 93 0.04 8.02 -13.72
CA LYS A 93 -0.27 9.46 -13.59
C LYS A 93 0.93 10.34 -13.97
N GLU A 94 2.13 10.01 -13.49
CA GLU A 94 3.37 10.75 -13.78
C GLU A 94 3.73 10.71 -15.27
N GLY A 95 3.53 9.58 -15.95
CA GLY A 95 3.81 9.42 -17.38
C GLY A 95 2.71 9.97 -18.32
N LEU A 96 1.57 10.40 -17.78
CA LEU A 96 0.47 11.03 -18.52
C LEU A 96 0.47 12.57 -18.40
N SER A 97 1.45 13.16 -17.70
CA SER A 97 1.64 14.63 -17.60
C SER A 97 2.69 15.16 -18.58
#